data_AF-A0A529KCR4-F1
#
_entry.id   AF-A0A529KCR4-F1
#
_cell.length_a   1.000
_cell.length_b   1.000
_cell.length_c   1.000
_cell.angle_alpha   90.00
_cell.angle_beta   90.00
_cell.angle_gamma   90.00
#
_symmetry.space_group_name_H-M   'P 1'
#
loop_
_entity.id
_entity.type
_entity.pdbx_description
1 polymer ?
#
loop_
_entity_poly.entity_id
_entity_poly.type
_entity_poly.pdbx_seq_one_letter_code
_entity_poly.pdbx_strand_id
1 'polypeptide(L)'
;EEVHLVMVDPVEDQYRHGAEPGADAAGYLARHGVNVTVDRLPSLDRSVADVLRRHAVDIAADLMVMGAYGHSRLRERIFGGVTISMLEDPSMPILMAR
;
A
#
# COMPACT_ATOMS: atom_id res chain seq x y z
N GLU A 1 -11.53 0.56 14.63
CA GLU A 1 -10.19 0.71 14.03
C GLU A 1 -10.37 1.17 12.59
N GLU A 2 -9.58 2.14 12.16
CA GLU A 2 -9.60 2.71 10.82
C GLU A 2 -8.49 2.06 9.98
N VAL A 3 -8.79 1.72 8.74
CA VAL A 3 -7.85 1.09 7.80
C VAL A 3 -7.61 2.04 6.64
N HIS A 4 -6.34 2.39 6.42
CA HIS A 4 -5.91 3.13 5.26
C HIS A 4 -5.43 2.17 4.16
N LEU A 5 -6.16 2.11 3.05
CA LEU A 5 -5.75 1.41 1.84
C LEU A 5 -4.92 2.35 0.98
N VAL A 6 -3.59 2.22 1.09
CA VAL A 6 -2.63 3.15 0.48
C VAL A 6 -2.07 2.59 -0.82
N MET A 7 -2.06 3.40 -1.88
CA MET A 7 -1.41 3.10 -3.16
C MET A 7 -0.51 4.26 -3.57
N VAL A 8 0.69 3.96 -4.05
CA VAL A 8 1.62 4.96 -4.60
C VAL A 8 1.65 4.86 -6.12
N ASP A 9 1.43 5.98 -6.80
CA ASP A 9 1.31 6.08 -8.26
C ASP A 9 0.38 5.00 -8.88
N PRO A 10 -0.88 4.86 -8.40
CA PRO A 10 -1.80 3.90 -8.98
C PRO A 10 -2.07 4.28 -10.44
N VAL A 11 -1.97 3.29 -11.33
CA VAL A 11 -2.33 3.46 -12.74
C VAL A 11 -3.76 2.98 -12.92
N GLU A 12 -4.62 3.84 -13.47
CA GLU A 12 -5.95 3.47 -13.95
C GLU A 12 -5.80 2.51 -15.12
N ASP A 13 -6.17 1.24 -14.90
CA ASP A 13 -6.11 0.21 -15.92
C ASP A 13 -7.34 -0.70 -15.75
N GLN A 14 -8.26 -0.58 -16.71
CA GLN A 14 -9.50 -1.36 -16.80
C GLN A 14 -9.28 -2.89 -16.77
N TYR A 15 -8.07 -3.38 -17.04
CA TYR A 15 -7.74 -4.81 -16.98
C TYR A 15 -7.09 -5.24 -15.66
N ARG A 16 -6.78 -4.33 -14.73
CA ARG A 16 -6.04 -4.63 -13.49
C ARG A 16 -6.66 -4.06 -12.23
N HIS A 17 -6.88 -2.74 -12.20
CA HIS A 17 -7.31 -2.02 -11.00
C HIS A 17 -8.70 -1.39 -11.18
N GLY A 18 -9.34 -1.64 -12.32
CA GLY A 18 -10.59 -1.00 -12.69
C GLY A 18 -10.40 0.48 -13.01
N ALA A 19 -11.53 1.18 -13.19
CA ALA A 19 -11.54 2.63 -13.41
C ALA A 19 -11.17 3.42 -12.15
N GLU A 20 -11.28 2.81 -10.96
CA GLU A 20 -11.02 3.43 -9.67
C GLU A 20 -10.10 2.52 -8.84
N PRO A 21 -8.77 2.67 -8.95
CA PRO A 21 -7.82 1.85 -8.21
C PRO A 21 -8.14 1.86 -6.71
N GLY A 22 -8.20 0.65 -6.13
CA GLY A 22 -8.52 0.41 -4.72
C GLY A 22 -10.00 0.31 -4.37
N ALA A 23 -10.93 0.65 -5.29
CA ALA A 23 -12.36 0.63 -5.00
C ALA A 23 -12.89 -0.77 -4.65
N ASP A 24 -12.44 -1.81 -5.36
CA ASP A 24 -12.89 -3.18 -5.09
C ASP A 24 -12.43 -3.68 -3.72
N ALA A 25 -11.16 -3.40 -3.35
CA ALA A 25 -10.60 -3.77 -2.06
C ALA A 25 -11.25 -3.00 -0.91
N ALA A 26 -11.47 -1.70 -1.08
CA ALA A 26 -12.21 -0.89 -0.12
C ALA A 26 -13.66 -1.39 0.04
N GLY A 27 -14.33 -1.69 -1.07
CA GLY A 27 -15.67 -2.27 -1.07
C GLY A 27 -15.74 -3.62 -0.34
N TYR A 28 -14.73 -4.48 -0.54
CA TYR A 28 -14.62 -5.74 0.19
C TYR A 28 -14.46 -5.51 1.71
N LEU A 29 -13.53 -4.65 2.13
CA LEU A 29 -13.29 -4.32 3.53
C LEU A 29 -14.54 -3.71 4.20
N ALA A 30 -15.17 -2.75 3.52
CA ALA A 30 -16.39 -2.10 4.01
C ALA A 30 -17.55 -3.09 4.20
N ARG A 31 -17.70 -4.09 3.31
CA ARG A 31 -18.70 -5.17 3.46
C ARG A 31 -18.47 -6.02 4.72
N HIS A 32 -17.23 -6.07 5.22
CA HIS A 32 -16.88 -6.73 6.47
C HIS A 32 -16.91 -5.79 7.69
N GLY A 33 -17.46 -4.59 7.55
CA GLY A 33 -17.62 -3.63 8.64
C GLY A 33 -16.34 -2.86 8.99
N VAL A 34 -15.33 -2.90 8.13
CA VAL A 34 -14.09 -2.13 8.31
C VAL A 34 -14.32 -0.69 7.88
N ASN A 35 -13.95 0.27 8.73
CA ASN A 35 -13.89 1.68 8.33
C ASN A 35 -12.64 1.89 7.48
N VAL A 36 -12.81 2.08 6.17
CA VAL A 36 -11.70 2.13 5.21
C VAL A 36 -11.62 3.46 4.49
N THR A 37 -10.42 4.03 4.45
CA THR A 37 -10.06 5.23 3.69
C THR A 37 -9.11 4.82 2.58
N VAL A 38 -9.32 5.31 1.35
CA VAL A 38 -8.45 5.00 0.20
C VAL A 38 -7.52 6.17 -0.07
N ASP A 39 -6.23 5.96 0.12
CA ASP A 39 -5.20 6.98 -0.06
C ASP A 39 -4.40 6.70 -1.34
N ARG A 40 -4.48 7.64 -2.30
CA ARG A 40 -3.73 7.59 -3.56
C ARG A 40 -2.64 8.65 -3.50
N LEU A 41 -1.40 8.21 -3.34
CA LEU A 41 -0.27 9.09 -3.08
C LEU A 41 0.61 9.22 -4.34
N PRO A 42 0.98 10.44 -4.74
CA PRO A 42 2.01 10.63 -5.76
C PRO A 42 3.40 10.39 -5.16
N SER A 43 4.30 9.74 -5.89
CA SER A 43 5.69 9.54 -5.42
C SER A 43 6.51 10.83 -5.40
N LEU A 44 6.28 11.74 -6.35
CA LEU A 44 6.97 13.04 -6.48
C LEU A 44 8.51 12.88 -6.38
N ASP A 45 9.07 12.01 -7.20
CA ASP A 45 10.52 11.67 -7.26
C ASP A 45 11.10 11.02 -6.00
N ARG A 46 10.26 10.65 -5.02
CA ARG A 46 10.68 9.90 -3.82
C ARG A 46 10.57 8.40 -4.06
N SER A 47 11.31 7.64 -3.25
CA SER A 47 11.11 6.20 -3.22
C SER A 47 9.72 5.87 -2.66
N VAL A 48 9.10 4.79 -3.15
CA VAL A 48 7.81 4.30 -2.63
C VAL A 48 7.90 4.03 -1.12
N ALA A 49 9.03 3.51 -0.64
CA ALA A 49 9.24 3.27 0.78
C ALA A 49 9.16 4.57 1.60
N ASP A 50 9.82 5.65 1.16
CA ASP A 50 9.77 6.95 1.85
C ASP A 50 8.35 7.52 1.88
N VAL A 51 7.60 7.38 0.78
CA VAL A 51 6.21 7.86 0.69
C VAL A 51 5.34 7.10 1.69
N LEU A 52 5.44 5.78 1.72
CA LEU A 52 4.67 4.94 2.64
C LEU A 52 5.03 5.22 4.12
N ARG A 53 6.31 5.40 4.44
CA ARG A 53 6.76 5.76 5.81
C ARG A 53 6.19 7.08 6.27
N ARG A 54 6.31 8.11 5.43
CA ARG A 54 5.82 9.46 5.74
C ARG A 54 4.33 9.44 5.97
N HIS A 55 3.59 8.82 5.05
CA HIS A 55 2.14 8.71 5.19
C HIS A 55 1.75 7.96 6.46
N ALA A 56 2.43 6.86 6.79
CA ALA A 56 2.15 6.12 8.01
C ALA A 56 2.42 6.93 9.29
N VAL A 57 3.44 7.81 9.28
CA VAL A 57 3.68 8.77 10.37
C VAL A 57 2.59 9.85 10.41
N ASP A 58 2.21 10.39 9.24
CA ASP A 58 1.24 11.48 9.13
C ASP A 58 -0.15 11.07 9.64
N ILE A 59 -0.54 9.81 9.42
CA ILE A 59 -1.81 9.24 9.92
C ILE A 59 -1.66 8.60 11.31
N ALA A 60 -0.47 8.65 11.91
CA ALA A 60 -0.14 7.99 13.17
C ALA A 60 -0.53 6.51 13.21
N ALA A 61 -0.22 5.77 12.14
CA ALA A 61 -0.56 4.36 12.05
C ALA A 61 0.17 3.53 13.12
N ASP A 62 -0.52 2.55 13.69
CA ASP A 62 0.03 1.63 14.70
C ASP A 62 0.62 0.35 14.08
N LEU A 63 0.14 -0.03 12.89
CA LEU A 63 0.55 -1.24 12.17
C LEU A 63 0.50 -1.00 10.66
N MET A 64 1.57 -1.40 9.97
CA MET A 64 1.56 -1.48 8.52
C MET A 64 1.41 -2.93 8.06
N VAL A 65 0.43 -3.19 7.20
CA VAL A 65 0.27 -4.50 6.55
C VAL A 65 0.72 -4.38 5.11
N MET A 66 1.70 -5.20 4.72
CA MET A 66 2.18 -5.26 3.34
C MET A 66 1.97 -6.67 2.78
N GLY A 67 1.45 -6.74 1.56
CA GLY A 67 1.37 -8.01 0.82
C GLY A 67 2.74 -8.42 0.29
N ALA A 68 3.12 -9.68 0.45
CA ALA A 68 4.41 -10.16 -0.02
C ALA A 68 4.49 -10.27 -1.56
N TYR A 69 3.39 -10.50 -2.29
CA TYR A 69 3.41 -10.66 -3.75
C TYR A 69 2.04 -10.34 -4.38
N GLY A 70 2.00 -9.60 -5.50
CA GLY A 70 0.73 -9.25 -6.18
C GLY A 70 0.85 -8.61 -7.55
N HIS A 71 2.06 -8.25 -8.00
CA HIS A 71 2.30 -7.77 -9.36
C HIS A 71 3.23 -8.74 -10.09
N SER A 72 2.98 -8.90 -11.41
CA SER A 72 3.70 -9.78 -12.33
C SER A 72 5.20 -9.92 -11.98
N ARG A 73 5.71 -11.15 -11.97
CA ARG A 73 7.07 -11.57 -11.54
C ARG A 73 8.24 -10.70 -12.05
N LEU A 74 8.04 -9.96 -13.14
CA LEU A 74 9.00 -9.00 -13.67
C LEU A 74 9.16 -7.73 -12.78
N ARG A 75 8.13 -7.35 -12.02
CA ARG A 75 8.12 -6.21 -11.08
C ARG A 75 8.57 -6.59 -9.67
N GLU A 76 8.67 -7.89 -9.35
CA GLU A 76 9.25 -8.40 -8.09
C GLU A 76 10.70 -7.95 -7.89
N ARG A 77 11.47 -7.76 -8.98
CA ARG A 77 12.82 -7.16 -8.90
C ARG A 77 12.82 -5.68 -8.49
N ILE A 78 11.72 -4.96 -8.69
CA ILE A 78 11.53 -3.56 -8.26
C ILE A 78 10.95 -3.50 -6.84
N PHE A 79 9.98 -4.38 -6.53
CA PHE A 79 9.41 -4.52 -5.18
C PHE A 79 10.38 -5.10 -4.15
N GLY A 80 11.37 -5.87 -4.60
CA GLY A 80 12.51 -6.25 -3.78
C GLY A 80 13.20 -5.05 -3.14
N GLY A 81 13.19 -3.86 -3.77
CA GLY A 81 13.69 -2.64 -3.15
C GLY A 81 12.79 -2.08 -2.06
N VAL A 82 11.47 -2.04 -2.27
CA VAL A 82 10.52 -1.42 -1.33
C VAL A 82 10.36 -2.29 -0.09
N THR A 83 10.03 -3.58 -0.24
CA THR A 83 9.80 -4.46 0.91
C THR A 83 11.07 -4.64 1.73
N ILE A 84 12.24 -4.80 1.09
CA ILE A 84 13.52 -4.87 1.81
C ILE A 84 13.80 -3.54 2.51
N SER A 85 13.69 -2.40 1.81
CA SER A 85 13.92 -1.08 2.41
C SER A 85 13.01 -0.85 3.62
N MET A 86 11.74 -1.25 3.57
CA MET A 86 10.79 -1.13 4.67
C MET A 86 11.16 -2.01 5.87
N LEU A 87 11.70 -3.20 5.63
CA LEU A 87 12.09 -4.15 6.68
C LEU A 87 13.51 -3.91 7.25
N GLU A 88 14.41 -3.28 6.50
CA GLU A 88 15.78 -2.97 6.96
C GLU A 88 15.80 -1.88 8.04
N ASP A 89 14.91 -0.91 7.96
CA ASP A 89 14.79 0.19 8.91
C ASP A 89 13.33 0.46 9.25
N PRO A 90 12.61 -0.40 9.99
CA PRO A 90 11.17 -0.26 10.18
C PRO A 90 10.85 0.94 11.09
N SER A 91 10.02 1.87 10.61
CA SER A 91 9.56 3.02 11.41
C SER A 91 8.38 2.69 12.32
N MET A 92 7.83 1.47 12.19
CA MET A 92 6.66 0.96 12.93
C MET A 92 6.58 -0.57 12.77
N PRO A 93 5.72 -1.27 13.54
CA PRO A 93 5.44 -2.69 13.30
C PRO A 93 4.95 -2.94 11.86
N ILE A 94 5.55 -3.93 11.20
CA ILE A 94 5.19 -4.34 9.85
C ILE A 94 4.75 -5.81 9.88
N LEU A 95 3.51 -6.07 9.47
CA LEU A 95 3.00 -7.41 9.22
C LEU A 95 3.11 -7.73 7.74
N MET A 96 3.86 -8.78 7.42
CA MET A 96 3.90 -9.34 6.07
C MET A 96 2.77 -10.37 5.90
N ALA A 97 1.80 -10.04 5.05
CA ALA A 97 0.69 -10.93 4.71
C ALA A 97 0.99 -11.68 3.39
N ARG A 98 0.53 -12.93 3.32
CA ARG A 98 0.61 -13.79 2.12
C ARG A 98 -0.69 -13.75 1.35
#